data_AF-A0A1U7NNP5-F1
#
_entry.id   AF-A0A1U7NNP5-F1
#
_cell.length_a   1.000
_cell.length_b   1.000
_cell.length_c   1.000
_cell.angle_alpha   90.00
_cell.angle_beta   90.00
_cell.angle_gamma   90.00
#
_symmetry.space_group_name_H-M   'P 1'
#
loop_
_entity.id
_entity.type
_entity.pdbx_description
1 polymer ?
#
loop_
_entity_poly.entity_id
_entity_poly.type
_entity_poly.pdbx_seq_one_letter_code
_entity_poly.pdbx_strand_id
1 'polypeptide(L)'
;MYIWGGGWNEEDTGAGVEATRLGLAPAWVEFTSQQDSSYDYEDHLYEIHNGLDCSGFVGWVLYNTFEHEDGKDGYVALSGELPSDLAQKGWGKLIPAAKIDSYEPGDILGNEGHIYIVLGEMEDGSVLLVHSSPPGVQISGTPTPNGDLSSQAILLANSIMSERYTAWSEKYPNHTVDLSYLQGYDQFRWDPSILTDVHGLKKMPTDSRMDYLFSSLEN
;
A
#
# COMPACT_ATOMS: atom_id res chain seq x y z
N MET A 1 -10.76 -3.67 -5.57
CA MET A 1 -11.48 -4.12 -4.35
C MET A 1 -10.57 -4.99 -3.50
N TYR A 2 -10.79 -5.04 -2.19
CA TYR A 2 -10.09 -5.94 -1.28
C TYR A 2 -10.68 -7.34 -1.44
N ILE A 3 -9.86 -8.35 -1.68
CA ILE A 3 -10.31 -9.75 -1.68
C ILE A 3 -9.32 -10.53 -0.83
N TRP A 4 -9.79 -11.30 0.15
CA TRP A 4 -8.92 -12.17 0.92
C TRP A 4 -8.27 -13.22 0.00
N GLY A 5 -6.94 -13.28 -0.04
CA GLY A 5 -6.18 -14.10 -1.00
C GLY A 5 -6.03 -13.46 -2.38
N GLY A 6 -6.53 -12.24 -2.58
CA GLY A 6 -6.44 -11.52 -3.85
C GLY A 6 -4.99 -11.25 -4.25
N GLY A 7 -4.61 -11.62 -5.47
CA GLY A 7 -3.24 -11.49 -5.97
C GLY A 7 -2.33 -12.69 -5.68
N TRP A 8 -2.78 -13.67 -4.91
CA TRP A 8 -2.07 -14.94 -4.70
C TRP A 8 -2.35 -15.95 -5.81
N ASN A 9 -1.49 -16.96 -5.95
CA ASN A 9 -1.78 -18.14 -6.75
C ASN A 9 -2.71 -19.11 -5.99
N GLU A 10 -3.28 -20.09 -6.71
CA GLU A 10 -4.19 -21.09 -6.12
C GLU A 10 -3.53 -21.92 -5.01
N GLU A 11 -2.21 -22.14 -5.08
CA GLU A 11 -1.46 -22.87 -4.07
C GLU A 11 -1.15 -22.05 -2.81
N ASP A 12 -1.44 -20.74 -2.78
CA ASP A 12 -1.15 -19.83 -1.67
C ASP A 12 0.34 -19.83 -1.28
N THR A 13 1.20 -19.80 -2.30
CA THR A 13 2.67 -19.88 -2.16
C THR A 13 3.41 -18.72 -2.82
N GLY A 14 2.69 -17.87 -3.54
CA GLY A 14 3.27 -16.71 -4.20
C GLY A 14 2.27 -15.97 -5.07
N ALA A 15 2.79 -15.21 -6.04
CA ALA A 15 1.99 -14.33 -6.87
C ALA A 15 1.14 -15.08 -7.88
N GLY A 16 -0.13 -14.68 -7.98
CA GLY A 16 -1.05 -15.09 -9.04
C GLY A 16 -0.78 -14.39 -10.37
N VAL A 17 -1.54 -14.77 -11.39
CA VAL A 17 -1.40 -14.23 -12.74
C VAL A 17 -1.73 -12.74 -12.82
N GLU A 18 -2.64 -12.25 -11.97
CA GLU A 18 -3.00 -10.83 -11.91
C GLU A 18 -1.90 -9.99 -11.22
N ALA A 19 -1.21 -10.55 -10.23
CA ALA A 19 -0.11 -9.86 -9.54
C ALA A 19 1.21 -9.88 -10.33
N THR A 20 1.34 -10.76 -11.34
CA THR A 20 2.48 -10.84 -12.27
C THR A 20 2.19 -10.20 -13.63
N ARG A 21 1.29 -9.21 -13.62
CA ARG A 21 0.89 -8.44 -14.80
C ARG A 21 1.33 -6.99 -14.67
N LEU A 22 1.82 -6.43 -15.77
CA LEU A 22 2.03 -5.00 -15.92
C LEU A 22 0.69 -4.26 -16.07
N GLY A 23 0.50 -3.26 -15.22
CA GLY A 23 -0.72 -2.49 -15.10
C GLY A 23 -1.84 -3.26 -14.41
N LEU A 24 -3.04 -2.68 -14.47
CA LEU A 24 -4.22 -3.25 -13.84
C LEU A 24 -4.69 -4.51 -14.56
N ALA A 25 -5.09 -5.53 -13.80
CA ALA A 25 -5.76 -6.69 -14.35
C ALA A 25 -7.20 -6.32 -14.80
N PRO A 26 -7.65 -6.76 -16.00
CA PRO A 26 -9.01 -6.48 -16.46
C PRO A 26 -10.11 -6.95 -15.51
N ALA A 27 -9.90 -8.10 -14.86
CA ALA A 27 -10.85 -8.66 -13.89
C ALA A 27 -11.07 -7.72 -12.69
N TRP A 28 -10.02 -7.05 -12.19
CA TRP A 28 -10.15 -6.08 -11.10
C TRP A 28 -11.00 -4.87 -11.50
N VAL A 29 -10.81 -4.38 -12.73
CA VAL A 29 -11.57 -3.24 -13.27
C VAL A 29 -13.04 -3.63 -13.44
N GLU A 30 -13.30 -4.79 -14.05
CA GLU A 30 -14.64 -5.32 -14.25
C GLU A 30 -15.34 -5.52 -12.90
N PHE A 31 -14.70 -6.23 -11.97
CA PHE A 31 -15.27 -6.51 -10.65
C PHE A 31 -15.56 -5.22 -9.87
N THR A 32 -14.61 -4.27 -9.83
CA THR A 32 -14.80 -2.99 -9.13
C THR A 32 -15.96 -2.18 -9.72
N SER A 33 -16.18 -2.25 -11.04
CA SER A 33 -17.29 -1.53 -11.69
C SER A 33 -18.69 -2.04 -11.28
N GLN A 34 -18.77 -3.27 -10.80
CA GLN A 34 -20.01 -3.91 -10.37
C GLN A 34 -20.34 -3.65 -8.89
N GLN A 35 -19.36 -3.19 -8.11
CA GLN A 35 -19.53 -2.96 -6.67
C GLN A 35 -20.08 -1.57 -6.35
N ASP A 36 -20.85 -1.47 -5.28
CA ASP A 36 -21.38 -0.23 -4.72
C ASP A 36 -21.06 -0.11 -3.22
N SER A 37 -21.62 0.89 -2.55
CA SER A 37 -21.35 1.14 -1.12
C SER A 37 -21.85 0.03 -0.18
N SER A 38 -22.54 -1.00 -0.68
CA SER A 38 -22.95 -2.18 0.09
C SER A 38 -21.94 -3.33 0.04
N TYR A 39 -20.84 -3.17 -0.70
CA TYR A 39 -19.80 -4.20 -0.81
C TYR A 39 -19.30 -4.69 0.55
N ASP A 40 -19.32 -6.01 0.72
CA ASP A 40 -18.69 -6.72 1.83
C ASP A 40 -17.72 -7.76 1.27
N TYR A 41 -16.47 -7.71 1.72
CA TYR A 41 -15.44 -8.65 1.26
C TYR A 41 -15.69 -10.08 1.77
N GLU A 42 -16.45 -10.24 2.86
CA GLU A 42 -16.78 -11.56 3.42
C GLU A 42 -17.63 -12.40 2.46
N ASP A 43 -18.40 -11.76 1.58
CA ASP A 43 -19.18 -12.42 0.52
C ASP A 43 -18.31 -12.90 -0.65
N HIS A 44 -17.04 -12.48 -0.71
CA HIS A 44 -16.13 -12.68 -1.84
C HIS A 44 -14.77 -13.27 -1.43
N LEU A 45 -14.68 -13.95 -0.28
CA LEU A 45 -13.44 -14.56 0.20
C LEU A 45 -12.88 -15.54 -0.83
N TYR A 46 -11.57 -15.45 -1.10
CA TYR A 46 -10.84 -16.30 -2.05
C TYR A 46 -11.34 -16.24 -3.50
N GLU A 47 -12.08 -15.21 -3.90
CA GLU A 47 -12.24 -14.85 -5.32
C GLU A 47 -10.94 -14.21 -5.85
N ILE A 48 -9.82 -14.93 -5.75
CA ILE A 48 -8.44 -14.41 -5.80
C ILE A 48 -8.09 -13.60 -7.07
N HIS A 49 -8.87 -13.76 -8.14
CA HIS A 49 -8.74 -13.05 -9.41
C HIS A 49 -9.45 -11.68 -9.45
N ASN A 50 -10.33 -11.38 -8.49
CA ASN A 50 -11.24 -10.23 -8.53
C ASN A 50 -10.71 -8.99 -7.76
N GLY A 51 -9.62 -9.14 -7.02
CA GLY A 51 -9.05 -8.04 -6.26
C GLY A 51 -7.69 -8.34 -5.66
N LEU A 52 -7.33 -7.56 -4.65
CA LEU A 52 -6.03 -7.61 -3.99
C LEU A 52 -6.22 -7.60 -2.48
N ASP A 53 -5.62 -8.54 -1.76
CA ASP A 53 -5.39 -8.34 -0.33
C ASP A 53 -4.19 -7.40 -0.10
N CYS A 54 -3.81 -7.21 1.17
CA CYS A 54 -2.71 -6.34 1.54
C CYS A 54 -1.37 -6.76 0.90
N SER A 55 -1.08 -8.06 0.90
CA SER A 55 0.18 -8.61 0.40
C SER A 55 0.20 -8.72 -1.13
N GLY A 56 -0.93 -9.11 -1.72
CA GLY A 56 -1.15 -9.07 -3.16
C GLY A 56 -0.94 -7.67 -3.72
N PHE A 57 -1.47 -6.64 -3.05
CA PHE A 57 -1.28 -5.25 -3.47
C PHE A 57 0.21 -4.85 -3.46
N VAL A 58 0.92 -5.08 -2.35
CA VAL A 58 2.35 -4.73 -2.27
C VAL A 58 3.16 -5.53 -3.29
N GLY A 59 2.87 -6.83 -3.46
CA GLY A 59 3.52 -7.67 -4.46
C GLY A 59 3.29 -7.19 -5.89
N TRP A 60 2.07 -6.78 -6.25
CA TRP A 60 1.77 -6.18 -7.55
C TRP A 60 2.49 -4.84 -7.76
N VAL A 61 2.58 -3.99 -6.73
CA VAL A 61 3.35 -2.73 -6.78
C VAL A 61 4.83 -3.01 -7.05
N LEU A 62 5.42 -3.98 -6.34
CA LEU A 62 6.81 -4.39 -6.55
C LEU A 62 7.02 -4.93 -7.96
N TYR A 63 6.12 -5.79 -8.45
CA TYR A 63 6.17 -6.31 -9.82
C TYR A 63 6.19 -5.18 -10.85
N ASN A 64 5.28 -4.22 -10.72
CA ASN A 64 5.18 -3.08 -11.62
C ASN A 64 6.32 -2.06 -11.48
N THR A 65 7.13 -2.18 -10.44
CA THR A 65 8.32 -1.35 -10.23
C THR A 65 9.57 -1.98 -10.85
N PHE A 66 9.72 -3.30 -10.73
CA PHE A 66 10.98 -3.99 -11.07
C PHE A 66 10.91 -4.81 -12.35
N GLU A 67 9.73 -5.25 -12.78
CA GLU A 67 9.58 -6.06 -13.99
C GLU A 67 9.15 -5.23 -15.20
N HIS A 68 9.45 -5.76 -16.38
CA HIS A 68 9.20 -5.09 -17.67
C HIS A 68 8.47 -5.98 -18.67
N GLU A 69 8.04 -7.17 -18.24
CA GLU A 69 7.30 -8.15 -19.03
C GLU A 69 6.28 -8.86 -18.11
N ASP A 70 5.19 -9.37 -18.65
CA ASP A 70 4.21 -10.18 -17.89
C ASP A 70 4.76 -11.59 -17.57
N GLY A 71 4.29 -12.21 -16.48
CA GLY A 71 4.52 -13.61 -16.14
C GLY A 71 5.91 -13.97 -15.63
N LYS A 72 6.69 -12.98 -15.14
CA LYS A 72 7.92 -13.24 -14.36
C LYS A 72 7.57 -13.71 -12.95
N ASP A 73 8.58 -14.16 -12.21
CA ASP A 73 8.42 -14.47 -10.78
C ASP A 73 7.90 -13.23 -10.05
N GLY A 74 6.83 -13.39 -9.28
CA GLY A 74 6.21 -12.28 -8.56
C GLY A 74 6.78 -12.04 -7.16
N TYR A 75 6.22 -11.04 -6.50
CA TYR A 75 6.69 -10.53 -5.21
C TYR A 75 5.65 -10.66 -4.09
N VAL A 76 4.58 -11.42 -4.32
CA VAL A 76 3.57 -11.71 -3.29
C VAL A 76 4.17 -12.75 -2.33
N ALA A 77 4.16 -12.41 -1.05
CA ALA A 77 4.60 -13.23 0.07
C ALA A 77 3.80 -12.82 1.31
N LEU A 78 3.90 -13.58 2.40
CA LEU A 78 3.17 -13.27 3.63
C LEU A 78 3.57 -11.87 4.14
N SER A 79 2.59 -11.13 4.67
CA SER A 79 2.76 -9.73 5.09
C SER A 79 3.90 -9.52 6.09
N GLY A 80 4.12 -10.49 6.98
CA GLY A 80 5.19 -10.46 7.97
C GLY A 80 6.55 -10.92 7.45
N GLU A 81 6.59 -11.61 6.32
CA GLU A 81 7.80 -12.18 5.74
C GLU A 81 8.40 -11.28 4.66
N LEU A 82 7.56 -10.63 3.85
CA LEU A 82 8.00 -9.83 2.70
C LEU A 82 9.08 -8.78 3.05
N PRO A 83 8.97 -7.98 4.14
CA PRO A 83 10.04 -7.06 4.53
C PRO A 83 11.40 -7.74 4.75
N SER A 84 11.39 -8.93 5.37
CA SER A 84 12.59 -9.73 5.61
C SER A 84 13.15 -10.32 4.33
N ASP A 85 12.29 -10.82 3.44
CA ASP A 85 12.69 -11.39 2.15
C ASP A 85 13.38 -10.34 1.26
N LEU A 86 12.85 -9.12 1.20
CA LEU A 86 13.47 -8.01 0.48
C LEU A 86 14.85 -7.66 1.06
N ALA A 87 14.99 -7.66 2.40
CA ALA A 87 16.29 -7.45 3.04
C ALA A 87 17.27 -8.58 2.74
N GLN A 88 16.82 -9.85 2.74
CA GLN A 88 17.64 -11.01 2.41
C GLN A 88 18.08 -11.03 0.94
N LYS A 89 17.28 -10.47 0.02
CA LYS A 89 17.67 -10.19 -1.37
C LYS A 89 18.77 -9.12 -1.49
N GLY A 90 19.10 -8.43 -0.40
CA GLY A 90 20.07 -7.35 -0.38
C GLY A 90 19.53 -6.02 -0.92
N TRP A 91 18.20 -5.86 -0.96
CA TRP A 91 17.56 -4.67 -1.55
C TRP A 91 17.47 -3.48 -0.60
N GLY A 92 17.81 -3.70 0.67
CA GLY A 92 17.66 -2.72 1.72
C GLY A 92 17.92 -3.32 3.09
N LYS A 93 17.42 -2.66 4.12
CA LYS A 93 17.58 -3.06 5.52
C LYS A 93 16.23 -3.32 6.16
N LEU A 94 16.18 -4.36 6.99
CA LEU A 94 15.09 -4.59 7.93
C LEU A 94 15.37 -3.85 9.24
N ILE A 95 14.41 -3.07 9.71
CA ILE A 95 14.45 -2.31 10.95
C ILE A 95 13.32 -2.87 11.84
N PRO A 96 13.64 -3.51 12.97
CA PRO A 96 12.63 -4.00 13.89
C PRO A 96 11.74 -2.88 14.41
N ALA A 97 10.45 -3.14 14.62
CA ALA A 97 9.45 -2.15 15.06
C ALA A 97 9.92 -1.27 16.23
N ALA A 98 10.55 -1.88 17.24
CA ALA A 98 11.04 -1.19 18.43
C ALA A 98 12.25 -0.25 18.19
N LYS A 99 12.80 -0.23 16.98
CA LYS A 99 13.96 0.58 16.56
C LYS A 99 13.63 1.58 15.46
N ILE A 100 12.38 1.67 15.03
CA ILE A 100 11.95 2.65 14.04
C ILE A 100 12.00 4.04 14.70
N ASP A 101 12.66 4.97 14.03
CA ASP A 101 12.83 6.36 14.47
C ASP A 101 12.38 7.39 13.42
N SER A 102 11.99 6.93 12.23
CA SER A 102 11.66 7.76 11.07
C SER A 102 10.90 6.96 10.03
N TYR A 103 10.09 7.64 9.20
CA TYR A 103 9.42 7.04 8.05
C TYR A 103 9.78 7.78 6.75
N GLU A 104 10.23 7.03 5.75
CA GLU A 104 10.58 7.56 4.42
C GLU A 104 9.55 7.11 3.37
N PRO A 105 9.24 7.95 2.37
CA PRO A 105 8.45 7.51 1.22
C PRO A 105 9.05 6.25 0.58
N GLY A 106 8.20 5.25 0.38
CA GLY A 106 8.55 3.94 -0.15
C GLY A 106 8.93 2.89 0.91
N ASP A 107 9.10 3.27 2.19
CA ASP A 107 9.27 2.27 3.26
C ASP A 107 8.08 1.29 3.25
N ILE A 108 8.38 0.00 3.41
CA ILE A 108 7.37 -1.07 3.50
C ILE A 108 7.32 -1.53 4.94
N LEU A 109 6.12 -1.56 5.53
CA LEU A 109 5.93 -1.98 6.91
C LEU A 109 5.01 -3.19 6.95
N GLY A 110 5.46 -4.26 7.61
CA GLY A 110 4.76 -5.54 7.63
C GLY A 110 4.81 -6.23 8.99
N ASN A 111 3.75 -6.98 9.29
CA ASN A 111 3.67 -7.94 10.39
C ASN A 111 2.76 -9.11 9.99
N GLU A 112 2.48 -10.04 10.91
CA GLU A 112 1.66 -11.24 10.64
C GLU A 112 0.21 -10.93 10.19
N GLY A 113 -0.30 -9.73 10.43
CA GLY A 113 -1.68 -9.35 10.09
C GLY A 113 -1.83 -8.47 8.87
N HIS A 114 -0.85 -7.60 8.57
CA HIS A 114 -1.00 -6.59 7.53
C HIS A 114 0.33 -6.05 7.00
N ILE A 115 0.29 -5.45 5.81
CA ILE A 115 1.43 -4.78 5.16
C ILE A 115 0.98 -3.53 4.40
N TYR A 116 1.82 -2.48 4.41
CA TYR A 116 1.55 -1.21 3.73
C TYR A 116 2.82 -0.49 3.27
N ILE A 117 2.64 0.54 2.45
CA ILE A 117 3.71 1.38 1.91
C ILE A 117 3.55 2.80 2.43
N VAL A 118 4.63 3.40 2.91
CA VAL A 118 4.66 4.80 3.36
C VAL A 118 4.68 5.76 2.18
N LEU A 119 3.81 6.76 2.21
CA LEU A 119 3.84 7.91 1.31
C LEU A 119 4.55 9.12 1.95
N GLY A 120 4.57 9.19 3.28
CA GLY A 120 5.47 10.06 4.02
C GLY A 120 5.02 10.37 5.45
N GLU A 121 5.95 10.94 6.21
CA GLU A 121 5.74 11.39 7.59
C GLU A 121 5.35 12.88 7.65
N MET A 122 4.42 13.22 8.54
CA MET A 122 3.98 14.59 8.81
C MET A 122 4.74 15.21 9.99
N GLU A 123 4.65 16.53 10.16
CA GLU A 123 5.37 17.24 11.24
C GLU A 123 4.90 16.83 12.64
N ASP A 124 3.65 16.38 12.78
CA ASP A 124 3.08 15.89 14.05
C ASP A 124 3.39 14.41 14.32
N GLY A 125 4.24 13.79 13.48
CA GLY A 125 4.64 12.38 13.56
C GLY A 125 3.60 11.38 13.07
N SER A 126 2.47 11.84 12.53
CA SER A 126 1.53 10.96 11.83
C SER A 126 2.06 10.56 10.45
N VAL A 127 1.63 9.42 9.94
CA VAL A 127 2.13 8.84 8.69
C VAL A 127 1.00 8.72 7.68
N LEU A 128 1.27 9.17 6.46
CA LEU A 128 0.44 8.93 5.28
C LEU A 128 0.92 7.66 4.59
N LEU A 129 0.00 6.76 4.25
CA LEU A 129 0.32 5.45 3.68
C LEU A 129 -0.69 5.02 2.62
N VAL A 130 -0.28 4.04 1.81
CA VAL A 130 -1.16 3.33 0.88
C VAL A 130 -1.16 1.84 1.21
N HIS A 131 -2.35 1.24 1.19
CA HIS A 131 -2.56 -0.15 1.56
C HIS A 131 -3.82 -0.71 0.90
N SER A 132 -3.97 -2.03 0.93
CA SER A 132 -5.26 -2.71 0.65
C SER A 132 -5.82 -3.27 1.95
N SER A 133 -6.97 -2.78 2.36
CA SER A 133 -7.80 -3.35 3.44
C SER A 133 -9.25 -3.25 3.00
N PRO A 134 -10.22 -3.97 3.61
CA PRO A 134 -11.63 -3.74 3.30
C PRO A 134 -11.97 -2.22 3.33
N PRO A 135 -12.57 -1.67 2.26
CA PRO A 135 -13.13 -2.34 1.08
C PRO A 135 -12.18 -2.45 -0.15
N GLY A 136 -10.97 -1.88 -0.10
CA GLY A 136 -9.94 -2.04 -1.13
C GLY A 136 -8.72 -1.16 -0.96
N VAL A 137 -7.97 -1.02 -2.06
CA VAL A 137 -6.76 -0.18 -2.11
C VAL A 137 -7.13 1.28 -1.87
N GLN A 138 -6.49 1.91 -0.89
CA GLN A 138 -6.72 3.32 -0.56
C GLN A 138 -5.50 3.96 0.11
N ILE A 139 -5.53 5.29 0.12
CA ILE A 139 -4.62 6.10 0.92
C ILE A 139 -5.29 6.35 2.27
N SER A 140 -4.53 6.17 3.34
CA SER A 140 -4.99 6.39 4.70
C SER A 140 -3.97 7.19 5.51
N GLY A 141 -4.45 7.85 6.56
CA GLY A 141 -3.62 8.52 7.55
C GLY A 141 -3.67 7.82 8.91
N THR A 142 -2.54 7.78 9.61
CA THR A 142 -2.50 7.33 11.01
C THR A 142 -2.87 8.46 11.97
N PRO A 143 -3.28 8.16 13.22
CA PRO A 143 -3.29 9.14 14.29
C PRO A 143 -1.85 9.66 14.54
N THR A 144 -1.71 10.71 15.36
CA THR A 144 -0.38 11.07 15.89
C THR A 144 0.15 9.97 16.82
N PRO A 145 1.44 9.93 17.17
CA PRO A 145 1.99 8.94 18.11
C PRO A 145 1.30 8.92 19.49
N ASN A 146 0.62 10.01 19.88
CA ASN A 146 -0.16 10.10 21.11
C ASN A 146 -1.63 9.67 20.95
N GLY A 147 -2.03 9.23 19.74
CA GLY A 147 -3.39 8.76 19.45
C GLY A 147 -4.39 9.85 19.04
N ASP A 148 -3.93 11.04 18.64
CA ASP A 148 -4.84 12.10 18.16
C ASP A 148 -5.35 11.79 16.75
N LEU A 149 -6.68 11.68 16.62
CA LEU A 149 -7.39 11.42 15.35
C LEU A 149 -7.53 12.67 14.47
N SER A 150 -7.14 13.85 14.96
CA SER A 150 -7.10 15.10 14.20
C SER A 150 -5.74 15.34 13.55
N SER A 151 -4.99 14.27 13.28
CA SER A 151 -3.63 14.33 12.76
C SER A 151 -3.56 14.92 11.35
N GLN A 152 -2.41 15.47 11.00
CA GLN A 152 -2.13 15.99 9.66
C GLN A 152 -2.30 14.89 8.59
N ALA A 153 -1.85 13.67 8.86
CA ALA A 153 -1.96 12.58 7.88
C ALA A 153 -3.41 12.18 7.61
N ILE A 154 -4.27 12.14 8.65
CA ILE A 154 -5.70 11.83 8.50
C ILE A 154 -6.39 12.92 7.67
N LEU A 155 -6.15 14.19 8.01
CA LEU A 155 -6.72 15.31 7.27
C LEU A 155 -6.30 15.29 5.80
N LEU A 156 -5.02 15.02 5.54
CA LEU A 156 -4.48 14.94 4.20
C LEU A 156 -5.02 13.74 3.40
N ALA A 157 -5.08 12.55 4.00
CA ALA A 157 -5.65 11.36 3.36
C ALA A 157 -7.09 11.59 2.93
N ASN A 158 -7.91 12.16 3.82
CA ASN A 158 -9.31 12.48 3.50
C ASN A 158 -9.43 13.52 2.39
N SER A 159 -8.60 14.58 2.39
CA SER A 159 -8.59 15.57 1.30
C SER A 159 -8.20 14.94 -0.04
N ILE A 160 -7.08 14.19 -0.09
CA ILE A 160 -6.65 13.51 -1.32
C ILE A 160 -7.73 12.57 -1.85
N MET A 161 -8.27 11.69 -0.99
CA MET A 161 -9.25 10.70 -1.41
C MET A 161 -10.56 11.34 -1.88
N SER A 162 -11.04 12.39 -1.20
CA SER A 162 -12.27 13.08 -1.60
C SER A 162 -12.12 13.92 -2.88
N GLU A 163 -10.96 14.54 -3.09
CA GLU A 163 -10.71 15.42 -4.24
C GLU A 163 -10.26 14.68 -5.49
N ARG A 164 -9.45 13.63 -5.34
CA ARG A 164 -8.81 12.90 -6.46
C ARG A 164 -9.47 11.56 -6.76
N TYR A 165 -10.06 10.93 -5.75
CA TYR A 165 -10.70 9.62 -5.85
C TYR A 165 -12.17 9.69 -5.43
N THR A 166 -12.87 10.75 -5.83
CA THR A 166 -14.23 11.08 -5.37
C THR A 166 -15.20 9.92 -5.50
N ALA A 167 -15.23 9.22 -6.66
CA ALA A 167 -16.13 8.08 -6.86
C ALA A 167 -15.87 6.91 -5.90
N TRP A 168 -14.62 6.74 -5.45
CA TRP A 168 -14.27 5.77 -4.40
C TRP A 168 -14.68 6.30 -3.03
N SER A 169 -14.29 7.53 -2.69
CA SER A 169 -14.55 8.13 -1.37
C SER A 169 -16.04 8.30 -1.07
N GLU A 170 -16.87 8.58 -2.09
CA GLU A 170 -18.33 8.63 -1.95
C GLU A 170 -18.93 7.27 -1.56
N LYS A 171 -18.37 6.17 -2.07
CA LYS A 171 -18.80 4.81 -1.70
C LYS A 171 -18.23 4.38 -0.36
N TYR A 172 -16.97 4.73 -0.10
CA TYR A 172 -16.17 4.24 1.02
C TYR A 172 -15.39 5.40 1.67
N PRO A 173 -16.03 6.17 2.58
CA PRO A 173 -15.50 7.47 3.03
C PRO A 173 -14.46 7.41 4.16
N ASN A 174 -14.13 6.22 4.70
CA ASN A 174 -13.20 6.12 5.83
C ASN A 174 -11.77 5.87 5.36
N HIS A 175 -10.93 6.90 5.48
CA HIS A 175 -9.50 6.90 5.09
C HIS A 175 -8.57 7.04 6.31
N THR A 176 -9.00 6.51 7.45
CA THR A 176 -8.25 6.54 8.71
C THR A 176 -7.89 5.12 9.12
N VAL A 177 -6.63 4.92 9.52
CA VAL A 177 -6.20 3.70 10.21
C VAL A 177 -5.98 3.99 11.69
N ASP A 178 -5.85 2.94 12.49
CA ASP A 178 -5.64 3.09 13.94
C ASP A 178 -4.14 3.24 14.32
N LEU A 179 -3.89 3.47 15.61
CA LEU A 179 -2.55 3.69 16.16
C LEU A 179 -1.60 2.50 15.98
N SER A 180 -2.12 1.28 15.79
CA SER A 180 -1.28 0.11 15.54
C SER A 180 -0.43 0.28 14.27
N TYR A 181 -0.85 1.08 13.30
CA TYR A 181 -0.04 1.37 12.10
C TYR A 181 1.21 2.22 12.37
N LEU A 182 1.45 2.61 13.63
CA LEU A 182 2.73 3.19 14.08
C LEU A 182 3.49 2.24 15.03
N GLN A 183 2.95 1.04 15.30
CA GLN A 183 3.41 0.15 16.37
C GLN A 183 3.39 -1.33 15.94
N GLY A 184 4.49 -2.05 16.14
CA GLY A 184 4.50 -3.51 15.92
C GLY A 184 4.48 -3.93 14.46
N TYR A 185 4.97 -3.07 13.56
CA TYR A 185 5.32 -3.42 12.19
C TYR A 185 6.83 -3.30 12.03
N ASP A 186 7.47 -4.31 11.45
CA ASP A 186 8.87 -4.19 11.06
C ASP A 186 8.96 -3.40 9.75
N GLN A 187 9.95 -2.52 9.66
CA GLN A 187 10.14 -1.61 8.53
C GLN A 187 11.25 -2.12 7.63
N PHE A 188 10.94 -2.32 6.36
CA PHE A 188 11.93 -2.44 5.31
C PHE A 188 12.20 -1.07 4.69
N ARG A 189 13.48 -0.68 4.68
CA ARG A 189 13.96 0.55 4.04
C ARG A 189 14.89 0.22 2.88
N TRP A 190 14.55 0.74 1.71
CA TRP A 190 15.29 0.57 0.46
C TRP A 190 16.74 1.07 0.54
N ASP A 191 17.65 0.31 -0.07
CA ASP A 191 18.96 0.81 -0.48
C ASP A 191 18.78 1.73 -1.70
N PRO A 192 19.23 3.01 -1.65
CA PRO A 192 19.12 3.94 -2.78
C PRO A 192 19.81 3.49 -4.07
N SER A 193 20.76 2.55 -3.99
CA SER A 193 21.41 1.95 -5.16
C SER A 193 20.53 0.92 -5.89
N ILE A 194 19.48 0.42 -5.23
CA ILE A 194 18.52 -0.52 -5.77
C ILE A 194 17.28 0.22 -6.29
N LEU A 195 16.70 1.09 -5.45
CA LEU A 195 15.59 1.95 -5.82
C LEU A 195 16.00 3.42 -5.69
N THR A 196 16.45 3.99 -6.80
CA THR A 196 16.94 5.37 -6.84
C THR A 196 15.80 6.38 -6.85
N ASP A 197 15.84 7.34 -5.94
CA ASP A 197 14.91 8.48 -5.89
C ASP A 197 15.27 9.54 -6.95
N VAL A 198 15.00 9.21 -8.22
CA VAL A 198 15.33 10.06 -9.38
C VAL A 198 14.59 11.40 -9.40
N HIS A 199 13.47 11.49 -8.68
CA HIS A 199 12.62 12.69 -8.60
C HIS A 199 12.79 13.47 -7.27
N GLY A 200 13.61 12.98 -6.34
CA GLY A 200 13.88 13.63 -5.07
C GLY A 200 12.69 13.65 -4.11
N LEU A 201 11.77 12.69 -4.22
CA LEU A 201 10.54 12.60 -3.42
C LEU A 201 10.84 12.50 -1.93
N LYS A 202 11.94 11.85 -1.53
CA LYS A 202 12.31 11.71 -0.11
C LYS A 202 12.61 13.05 0.56
N LYS A 203 13.08 14.04 -0.21
CA LYS A 203 13.44 15.38 0.30
C LYS A 203 12.37 16.43 0.00
N MET A 204 11.35 16.06 -0.75
CA MET A 204 10.30 16.96 -1.16
C MET A 204 9.35 17.22 0.03
N PRO A 205 8.95 18.49 0.29
CA PRO A 205 7.92 18.77 1.27
C PRO A 205 6.64 18.00 0.96
N THR A 206 5.89 17.60 1.99
CA THR A 206 4.73 16.71 1.83
C THR A 206 3.75 17.23 0.79
N ASP A 207 3.30 18.48 0.87
CA ASP A 207 2.33 19.05 -0.08
C ASP A 207 2.83 18.95 -1.53
N SER A 208 4.08 19.35 -1.78
CA SER A 208 4.69 19.25 -3.11
C SER A 208 4.87 17.80 -3.58
N ARG A 209 5.13 16.87 -2.67
CA ARG A 209 5.21 15.44 -2.97
C ARG A 209 3.83 14.89 -3.34
N MET A 210 2.78 15.29 -2.62
CA MET A 210 1.42 14.86 -2.93
C MET A 210 0.97 15.42 -4.27
N ASP A 211 1.23 16.70 -4.51
CA ASP A 211 1.03 17.30 -5.82
C ASP A 211 1.77 16.51 -6.90
N TYR A 212 3.04 16.18 -6.70
CA TYR A 212 3.80 15.38 -7.66
C TYR A 212 3.15 14.00 -7.93
N LEU A 213 2.79 13.26 -6.88
CA LEU A 213 2.24 11.92 -6.98
C LEU A 213 0.84 11.89 -7.61
N PHE A 214 0.04 12.95 -7.41
CA PHE A 214 -1.38 12.95 -7.78
C PHE A 214 -1.76 13.96 -8.87
N SER A 215 -0.88 14.90 -9.24
CA SER A 215 -1.07 15.77 -10.43
C SER A 215 -0.60 15.12 -11.73
N SER A 216 0.32 14.15 -11.66
CA SER A 216 0.85 13.46 -12.85
C SER A 216 -0.15 12.50 -13.51
N LEU A 217 -1.34 12.32 -12.92
CA LEU A 217 -2.40 11.45 -13.43
C LEU A 217 -3.42 12.19 -14.32
N GLU A 218 -3.24 13.50 -14.53
CA GLU A 218 -4.12 14.33 -15.38
C GLU A 218 -3.66 14.43 -16.85
N ASN A 219 -2.64 13.67 -17.29
CA ASN A 219 -2.18 13.63 -18.70
C ASN A 219 -2.28 12.23 -19.31
#